data_AF-A0A392R2H3-F1
#
_entry.id   AF-A0A392R2H3-F1
#
_cell.length_a   1.000
_cell.length_b   1.000
_cell.length_c   1.000
_cell.angle_alpha   90.00
_cell.angle_beta   90.00
_cell.angle_gamma   90.00
#
_symmetry.space_group_name_H-M   'P 1'
#
loop_
_entity.id
_entity.type
_entity.pdbx_description
1 polymer ?
#
loop_
_entity_poly.entity_id
_entity_poly.type
_entity_poly.pdbx_seq_one_letter_code
_entity_poly.pdbx_strand_id
1 'polypeptide(L)' 'MTMLIAGHETSAAVLTWTFYLLSKEPSVMSKLQEEVDSVLGDRFPTIEDMKKLKYTTRVINE' A
#
# COMPACT_ATOMS: atom_id res chain seq x y z
N MET A 1 21.41 9.07 12.87
CA MET A 1 21.75 8.51 11.55
C MET A 1 21.13 7.13 11.33
N THR A 2 21.26 6.20 12.29
CA THR A 2 20.75 4.81 12.17
C THR A 2 19.25 4.71 11.83
N MET A 3 18.37 5.43 12.52
CA MET A 3 16.91 5.41 12.25
C MET A 3 16.53 6.01 10.89
N LEU A 4 17.27 7.04 10.44
CA LEU A 4 17.02 7.70 9.16
C LEU A 4 17.33 6.76 8.00
N ILE A 5 18.49 6.10 8.04
CA ILE A 5 18.90 5.14 7.00
C ILE A 5 17.98 3.91 7.02
N ALA A 6 17.70 3.38 8.20
CA ALA A 6 16.86 2.19 8.35
C ALA A 6 15.43 2.38 7.79
N GLY A 7 14.79 3.53 8.04
CA GLY A 7 13.42 3.78 7.59
C GLY A 7 13.30 4.23 6.14
N HIS A 8 14.32 4.93 5.62
CA HIS A 8 14.29 5.53 4.29
C HIS A 8 14.42 4.48 3.18
N GLU A 9 15.50 3.69 3.22
CA GLU A 9 15.80 2.75 2.12
C GLU A 9 14.83 1.56 2.08
N THR A 10 14.45 1.05 3.26
CA THR A 10 13.58 -0.12 3.35
C THR A 10 12.17 0.17 2.84
N SER A 11 11.55 1.27 3.29
CA SER A 11 10.20 1.66 2.86
C SER A 11 10.16 2.02 1.37
N ALA A 12 11.20 2.71 0.87
CA ALA A 12 11.30 3.05 -0.54
C ALA A 12 11.42 1.80 -1.43
N ALA A 13 12.20 0.80 -1.00
CA ALA A 13 12.32 -0.47 -1.70
C ALA A 13 10.99 -1.24 -1.71
N VAL A 14 10.30 -1.33 -0.57
CA VAL A 14 8.97 -1.99 -0.47
C VAL A 14 8.00 -1.36 -1.46
N LEU A 15 7.83 -0.02 -1.43
CA LEU A 15 6.92 0.66 -2.34
C LEU A 15 7.29 0.43 -3.81
N THR A 16 8.59 0.47 -4.14
CA THR A 16 9.06 0.24 -5.51
C THR A 16 8.65 -1.15 -6.02
N TRP A 17 8.86 -2.19 -5.22
CA TRP A 17 8.47 -3.55 -5.60
C TRP A 17 6.96 -3.74 -5.63
N THR A 18 6.23 -3.14 -4.68
CA THR A 18 4.77 -3.17 -4.67
C THR A 18 4.20 -2.56 -5.96
N PHE A 19 4.64 -1.36 -6.36
CA PHE A 19 4.18 -0.73 -7.60
C PHE A 19 4.61 -1.52 -8.84
N TYR A 20 5.81 -2.10 -8.84
CA TYR A 20 6.25 -2.98 -9.91
C TYR A 20 5.33 -4.19 -10.08
N LEU A 21 5.01 -4.90 -8.99
CA LEU A 21 4.12 -6.07 -9.02
C LEU A 21 2.69 -5.69 -9.43
N LEU A 22 2.16 -4.57 -8.92
CA LEU A 22 0.85 -4.05 -9.32
C LEU A 22 0.78 -3.72 -10.82
N SER A 23 1.87 -3.21 -11.40
CA SER A 23 1.94 -2.94 -12.84
C SER A 23 1.87 -4.22 -13.70
N LYS A 24 2.22 -5.38 -13.14
CA LYS A 24 2.17 -6.68 -13.81
C LYS A 24 0.82 -7.38 -13.68
N GLU A 25 0.04 -7.02 -12.65
CA GLU A 25 -1.23 -7.67 -12.30
C GLU A 25 -2.39 -6.66 -12.27
N PRO A 26 -2.97 -6.29 -13.43
CA PRO A 26 -4.06 -5.31 -13.51
C PRO A 26 -5.30 -5.70 -12.68
N SER A 27 -5.54 -7.00 -12.51
CA SER A 27 -6.66 -7.51 -11.70
C SER A 27 -6.49 -7.22 -10.20
N VAL A 28 -5.24 -7.29 -9.71
CA VAL A 28 -4.89 -6.95 -8.32
C VAL A 28 -4.98 -5.43 -8.14
N MET A 29 -4.47 -4.66 -9.10
CA MET A 29 -4.59 -3.20 -9.08
C MET A 29 -6.05 -2.73 -9.02
N SER A 30 -6.93 -3.32 -9.84
CA SER A 30 -8.35 -2.96 -9.83
C SER A 30 -9.02 -3.26 -8.48
N LYS A 31 -8.71 -4.40 -7.85
CA LYS A 31 -9.23 -4.74 -6.52
C LYS A 31 -8.70 -3.81 -5.42
N LEU A 32 -7.43 -3.41 -5.54
CA LEU A 32 -6.82 -2.47 -4.62
C LEU A 32 -7.49 -1.09 -4.70
N GLN A 33 -7.71 -0.59 -5.93
CA GLN A 33 -8.44 0.67 -6.15
C GLN A 33 -9.86 0.60 -5.60
N GLU A 34 -10.59 -0.49 -5.86
CA GLU A 34 -11.95 -0.68 -5.34
C GLU A 34 -12.00 -0.65 -3.80
N GLU A 35 -11.03 -1.28 -3.11
CA GLU A 35 -10.94 -1.19 -1.64
C GLU A 35 -10.68 0.25 -1.18
N VAL A 36 -9.73 0.94 -1.81
CA VAL A 36 -9.36 2.31 -1.47
C VAL A 36 -10.53 3.26 -1.69
N ASP A 37 -11.21 3.17 -2.83
CA ASP A 37 -12.36 4.01 -3.18
C ASP A 37 -13.54 3.75 -2.21
N SER A 38 -13.77 2.49 -1.83
CA SER A 38 -14.83 2.11 -0.90
C SER A 38 -14.57 2.56 0.54
N VAL A 39 -13.33 2.44 1.02
CA VAL A 39 -12.97 2.76 2.41
C VAL A 39 -12.67 4.25 2.59
N LEU A 40 -11.91 4.82 1.66
CA LEU A 40 -11.37 6.17 1.76
C LEU A 40 -12.08 7.15 0.83
N GLY A 41 -12.39 6.76 -0.41
CA GLY A 41 -12.79 7.75 -1.42
C GLY A 41 -11.74 8.86 -1.52
N ASP A 42 -12.16 10.13 -1.43
CA ASP A 42 -11.26 11.29 -1.59
C ASP A 42 -10.63 11.82 -0.28
N ARG A 43 -10.92 11.22 0.89
CA ARG A 43 -10.36 11.69 2.17
C ARG A 43 -9.01 11.05 2.47
N PHE A 44 -8.21 11.73 3.27
CA PHE A 44 -6.97 11.17 3.80
C PHE A 44 -7.23 9.97 4.74
N PRO A 45 -6.35 8.95 4.72
CA PRO A 45 -6.45 7.81 5.64
C PRO A 45 -6.27 8.21 7.10
N THR A 46 -7.01 7.56 7.99
CA THR A 46 -6.83 7.64 9.45
C THR A 46 -6.34 6.31 10.02
N ILE A 47 -5.91 6.30 11.27
CA ILE A 47 -5.46 5.07 11.96
C ILE A 47 -6.58 4.00 11.99
N GLU A 48 -7.85 4.40 12.08
CA GLU A 48 -8.98 3.47 12.10
C GLU A 48 -9.16 2.75 10.77
N ASP A 49 -8.78 3.38 9.66
CA ASP A 49 -8.91 2.82 8.31
C ASP A 49 -7.88 1.73 8.04
N MET A 50 -6.75 1.73 8.74
CA MET A 50 -5.72 0.69 8.61
C MET A 50 -6.29 -0.72 8.86
N LYS A 51 -7.31 -0.84 9.72
CA LYS A 51 -8.00 -2.12 9.98
C LYS A 51 -8.96 -2.54 8.84
N LYS A 52 -9.39 -1.58 8.03
CA LYS A 52 -10.32 -1.76 6.90
C LYS A 52 -9.59 -2.02 5.59
N LEU A 53 -8.39 -1.45 5.41
CA LEU A 53 -7.50 -1.62 4.25
C LEU A 53 -6.77 -2.98 4.26
N LYS A 54 -7.55 -4.06 4.30
CA LYS A 54 -7.03 -5.43 4.46
C LYS A 54 -6.32 -5.91 3.20
N TYR A 55 -6.87 -5.59 2.03
CA TYR A 55 -6.30 -5.96 0.74
C TYR A 55 -5.02 -5.18 0.47
N THR A 56 -5.01 -3.89 0.76
CA THR A 56 -3.81 -3.04 0.71
C THR A 56 -2.69 -3.62 1.59
N THR A 57 -3.03 -4.05 2.81
CA THR A 57 -2.07 -4.70 3.72
C THR A 57 -1.54 -6.03 3.14
N ARG A 58 -2.39 -6.81 2.47
CA ARG A 58 -1.96 -8.06 1.81
C ARG A 58 -1.03 -7.81 0.64
N VAL A 59 -1.33 -6.80 -0.19
CA VAL A 59 -0.49 -6.41 -1.34
C VAL A 59 0.93 -6.01 -0.92
N ILE A 60 1.09 -5.42 0.26
CA ILE A 60 2.42 -5.07 0.80
C ILE A 60 3.16 -6.30 1.38
N ASN A 61 2.42 -7.32 1.85
CA ASN A 61 2.98 -8.49 2.54
C ASN A 61 3.34 -9.67 1.63
N GLU A 62 2.78 -9.73 0.42
CA GLU A 62 3.06 -10.78 -0.59
C GLU A 62 4.47 -10.65 -1.17
#